data_AF-A0A4Q5R2B5-F1
#
_entry.id   AF-A0A4Q5R2B5-F1
#
_cell.length_a   1.000
_cell.length_b   1.000
_cell.length_c   1.000
_cell.angle_alpha   90.00
_cell.angle_beta   90.00
_cell.angle_gamma   90.00
#
_symmetry.space_group_name_H-M   'P 1'
#
loop_
_entity.id
_entity.type
_entity.pdbx_description
1 polymer ?
#
loop_
_entity_poly.entity_id
_entity_poly.type
_entity_poly.pdbx_seq_one_letter_code
_entity_poly.pdbx_strand_id
1 'polypeptide(L)'
;MRIRHIATFAETIRATPLTLAREYLSARDATIHEFLREEDRAAYVDVLLALGRFQHRDAFASALKDLDVTAGAVEPEPSLHSLMRPVAWSFGDGATFAGYTDDTRWNGFLNIWVTPRMWPYVLAELVAGADGDPDLIEQYRRTPEVNGLVSLTHSLTTSEVTPKWATFFVDYPIATMVPIPQSWTDESWRHETAPSFGPCSGPLGELAQIWIDYEDPARREIPEAARFSFCRRDAIGELTSVYAGDDYDEAVRHVAIEQLACNFAHRLARMLEPAEWQDMRLRNRTAGAGVCASHDFLDANMVMLDAWRATRGDEIVGSGDATALATDLAHVNAAWTVATRHYLASDDEGARFDAWRLTGRSAPSLAAEGHDLATIPPSDSAGRVYAVGFIEAAGSAWMVNVANSSRSFDTLIDAEAHLWSVFASAESAHA
;
A
#
# COMPACT_ATOMS: atom_id res chain seq x y z
N MET A 1 -3.48 5.39 -14.72
CA MET A 1 -4.26 5.76 -15.91
C MET A 1 -5.44 4.79 -16.02
N ARG A 2 -6.65 5.24 -15.71
CA ARG A 2 -7.84 4.42 -15.38
C ARG A 2 -8.38 3.55 -16.52
N ILE A 3 -7.91 3.76 -17.76
CA ILE A 3 -8.21 2.90 -18.92
C ILE A 3 -7.75 1.44 -18.69
N ARG A 4 -6.86 1.18 -17.71
CA ARG A 4 -6.45 -0.17 -17.28
C ARG A 4 -7.21 -0.74 -16.06
N HIS A 5 -8.18 -0.01 -15.49
CA HIS A 5 -8.93 -0.41 -14.29
C HIS A 5 -10.45 -0.46 -14.50
N ILE A 6 -10.90 -0.20 -15.74
CA ILE A 6 -12.28 -0.45 -16.13
C ILE A 6 -12.45 -1.96 -16.18
N ALA A 7 -13.34 -2.51 -15.35
CA ALA A 7 -13.88 -3.86 -15.58
C ALA A 7 -14.25 -3.94 -17.07
N THR A 8 -13.84 -5.00 -17.77
CA THR A 8 -14.01 -5.11 -19.23
C THR A 8 -15.39 -4.59 -19.65
N PHE A 9 -15.54 -3.98 -20.83
CA PHE A 9 -16.83 -3.39 -21.22
C PHE A 9 -18.01 -4.38 -21.06
N ALA A 10 -17.75 -5.68 -21.20
CA ALA A 10 -18.66 -6.77 -20.90
C ALA A 10 -19.07 -6.89 -19.42
N GLU A 11 -18.17 -6.69 -18.48
CA GLU A 11 -18.44 -6.64 -17.03
C GLU A 11 -19.20 -5.37 -16.65
N THR A 12 -18.85 -4.22 -17.25
CA THR A 12 -19.60 -2.96 -17.06
C THR A 12 -21.07 -3.12 -17.49
N ILE A 13 -21.34 -3.83 -18.58
CA ILE A 13 -22.70 -4.17 -19.05
C ILE A 13 -23.48 -5.06 -18.08
N ARG A 14 -22.78 -5.85 -17.25
CA ARG A 14 -23.39 -6.80 -16.30
C ARG A 14 -23.42 -6.27 -14.87
N ALA A 15 -22.90 -5.06 -14.64
CA ALA A 15 -22.81 -4.46 -13.33
C ALA A 15 -24.20 -4.27 -12.70
N THR A 16 -24.25 -4.29 -11.36
CA THR A 16 -25.47 -3.93 -10.64
C THR A 16 -25.75 -2.42 -10.78
N PRO A 17 -26.99 -1.94 -10.58
CA PRO A 17 -27.27 -0.51 -10.59
C PRO A 17 -26.39 0.28 -9.60
N LEU A 18 -26.03 -0.32 -8.46
CA LEU A 18 -25.19 0.31 -7.43
C LEU A 18 -23.74 0.42 -7.90
N THR A 19 -23.16 -0.68 -8.39
CA THR A 19 -21.80 -0.72 -8.96
C THR A 19 -21.66 0.27 -10.11
N LEU A 20 -22.65 0.29 -11.02
CA LEU A 20 -22.63 1.20 -12.16
C LEU A 20 -22.79 2.66 -11.74
N ALA A 21 -23.57 2.95 -10.70
CA ALA A 21 -23.70 4.29 -10.12
C ALA A 21 -22.39 4.76 -9.47
N ARG A 22 -21.69 3.88 -8.75
CA ARG A 22 -20.35 4.17 -8.18
C ARG A 22 -19.33 4.46 -9.28
N GLU A 23 -19.29 3.63 -10.32
CA GLU A 23 -18.36 3.85 -11.44
C GLU A 23 -18.67 5.15 -12.19
N TYR A 24 -19.96 5.47 -12.40
CA TYR A 24 -20.38 6.74 -13.00
C TYR A 24 -19.93 7.94 -12.17
N LEU A 25 -20.22 7.97 -10.85
CA LEU A 25 -19.83 9.08 -9.97
C LEU A 25 -18.31 9.20 -9.89
N SER A 26 -17.62 8.06 -9.79
CA SER A 26 -16.17 7.99 -9.76
C SER A 26 -15.54 8.56 -11.03
N ALA A 27 -16.05 8.21 -12.23
CA ALA A 27 -15.55 8.77 -13.48
C ALA A 27 -15.96 10.27 -13.65
N ARG A 28 -17.13 10.66 -13.14
CA ARG A 28 -17.64 12.06 -13.16
C ARG A 28 -16.77 12.98 -12.31
N ASP A 29 -16.28 12.50 -11.17
CA ASP A 29 -15.57 13.30 -10.17
C ASP A 29 -14.04 13.05 -10.17
N ALA A 30 -13.57 12.27 -11.15
CA ALA A 30 -12.16 11.98 -11.42
C ALA A 30 -11.40 13.25 -11.86
N THR A 31 -10.13 13.33 -11.46
CA THR A 31 -9.24 14.44 -11.86
C THR A 31 -8.45 14.11 -13.13
N ILE A 32 -7.77 15.11 -13.70
CA ILE A 32 -6.85 14.99 -14.86
C ILE A 32 -5.79 13.87 -14.71
N HIS A 33 -5.49 13.41 -13.50
CA HIS A 33 -4.50 12.34 -13.28
C HIS A 33 -5.05 10.93 -13.51
N GLU A 34 -6.37 10.76 -13.66
CA GLU A 34 -7.01 9.46 -13.81
C GLU A 34 -7.36 9.12 -15.26
N PHE A 35 -7.62 10.13 -16.10
CA PHE A 35 -7.92 9.99 -17.53
C PHE A 35 -6.87 10.70 -18.37
N LEU A 36 -6.54 10.14 -19.54
CA LEU A 36 -5.57 10.73 -20.47
C LEU A 36 -5.98 12.12 -20.95
N ARG A 37 -7.29 12.28 -21.23
CA ARG A 37 -7.90 13.51 -21.70
C ARG A 37 -9.26 13.67 -21.04
N GLU A 38 -9.64 14.92 -20.83
CA GLU A 38 -10.98 15.26 -20.33
C GLU A 38 -12.09 14.78 -21.27
N GLU A 39 -11.82 14.76 -22.58
CA GLU A 39 -12.74 14.25 -23.61
C GLU A 39 -13.03 12.75 -23.43
N ASP A 40 -12.01 11.95 -23.07
CA ASP A 40 -12.16 10.50 -22.84
C ASP A 40 -12.95 10.22 -21.56
N ARG A 41 -12.70 11.03 -20.51
CA ARG A 41 -13.45 10.99 -19.26
C ARG A 41 -14.92 11.30 -19.51
N ALA A 42 -15.20 12.40 -20.22
CA ALA A 42 -16.57 12.82 -20.54
C ALA A 42 -17.31 11.75 -21.37
N ALA A 43 -16.66 11.19 -22.39
CA ALA A 43 -17.24 10.11 -23.19
C ALA A 43 -17.54 8.85 -22.36
N TYR A 44 -16.65 8.47 -21.44
CA TYR A 44 -16.87 7.32 -20.56
C TYR A 44 -18.02 7.57 -19.56
N VAL A 45 -18.09 8.77 -18.98
CA VAL A 45 -19.19 9.20 -18.11
C VAL A 45 -20.53 9.14 -18.85
N ASP A 46 -20.59 9.60 -20.09
CA ASP A 46 -21.79 9.55 -20.92
C ASP A 46 -22.24 8.11 -21.20
N VAL A 47 -21.28 7.20 -21.45
CA VAL A 47 -21.55 5.77 -21.66
C VAL A 47 -22.14 5.12 -20.39
N LEU A 48 -21.53 5.35 -19.23
CA LEU A 48 -22.02 4.82 -17.95
C LEU A 48 -23.41 5.36 -17.60
N LEU A 49 -23.64 6.66 -17.84
CA LEU A 49 -24.93 7.30 -17.63
C LEU A 49 -26.02 6.73 -18.54
N ALA A 50 -25.69 6.57 -19.83
CA ALA A 50 -26.60 5.99 -20.81
C ALA A 50 -26.94 4.54 -20.46
N LEU A 51 -25.92 3.75 -20.08
CA LEU A 51 -26.07 2.35 -19.70
C LEU A 51 -26.93 2.19 -18.44
N GLY A 52 -26.66 2.97 -17.39
CA GLY A 52 -27.44 2.93 -16.14
C GLY A 52 -28.89 3.34 -16.34
N ARG A 53 -29.14 4.40 -17.11
CA ARG A 53 -30.50 4.82 -17.48
C ARG A 53 -31.23 3.78 -18.33
N PHE A 54 -30.53 3.11 -19.25
CA PHE A 54 -31.13 2.14 -20.16
C PHE A 54 -31.45 0.81 -19.47
N GLN A 55 -30.48 0.23 -18.76
CA GLN A 55 -30.59 -1.11 -18.18
C GLN A 55 -31.36 -1.13 -16.86
N HIS A 56 -31.12 -0.16 -15.97
CA HIS A 56 -31.62 -0.21 -14.60
C HIS A 56 -32.61 0.90 -14.25
N ARG A 57 -32.75 1.93 -15.09
CA ARG A 57 -33.76 3.00 -14.99
C ARG A 57 -33.82 3.60 -13.58
N ASP A 58 -34.94 3.41 -12.88
CA ASP A 58 -35.21 3.99 -11.57
C ASP A 58 -34.28 3.45 -10.48
N ALA A 59 -33.79 2.21 -10.60
CA ALA A 59 -32.85 1.63 -9.63
C ALA A 59 -31.48 2.32 -9.68
N PHE A 60 -31.00 2.68 -10.88
CA PHE A 60 -29.76 3.44 -11.04
C PHE A 60 -29.94 4.90 -10.58
N ALA A 61 -31.08 5.53 -10.90
CA ALA A 61 -31.38 6.89 -10.42
C ALA A 61 -31.49 6.96 -8.89
N SER A 62 -32.06 5.92 -8.25
CA SER A 62 -32.12 5.82 -6.78
C SER A 62 -30.73 5.63 -6.18
N ALA A 63 -29.92 4.71 -6.72
CA ALA A 63 -28.55 4.50 -6.29
C ALA A 63 -27.68 5.76 -6.42
N LEU A 64 -27.80 6.51 -7.53
CA LEU A 64 -27.13 7.80 -7.68
C LEU A 64 -27.57 8.80 -6.62
N LYS A 65 -28.88 8.92 -6.40
CA LYS A 65 -29.40 9.85 -5.39
C LYS A 65 -28.94 9.49 -3.99
N ASP A 66 -28.89 8.21 -3.66
CA ASP A 66 -28.45 7.75 -2.34
C ASP A 66 -26.96 8.02 -2.16
N LEU A 67 -26.12 7.62 -3.12
CA LEU A 67 -24.66 7.82 -3.08
C LEU A 67 -24.24 9.30 -3.14
N ASP A 68 -24.96 10.15 -3.87
CA ASP A 68 -24.66 11.59 -4.04
C ASP A 68 -25.23 12.42 -2.86
N VAL A 69 -26.01 11.81 -1.94
CA VAL A 69 -26.68 12.50 -0.81
C VAL A 69 -26.37 11.94 0.59
N THR A 70 -25.78 10.74 0.78
CA THR A 70 -25.50 10.19 2.13
C THR A 70 -24.39 10.91 2.89
N ALA A 71 -24.75 12.07 3.44
CA ALA A 71 -24.17 12.76 4.60
C ALA A 71 -25.20 12.84 5.76
N GLY A 72 -26.22 11.97 5.79
CA GLY A 72 -27.34 12.02 6.74
C GLY A 72 -27.56 10.68 7.45
N ALA A 73 -27.38 10.70 8.77
CA ALA A 73 -27.40 9.58 9.71
C ALA A 73 -28.72 8.79 9.79
N VAL A 74 -28.61 7.51 10.18
CA VAL A 74 -29.69 6.69 10.75
C VAL A 74 -29.15 5.96 11.98
N GLU A 75 -29.72 6.22 13.16
CA GLU A 75 -29.40 5.53 14.43
C GLU A 75 -30.49 4.49 14.79
N PRO A 76 -30.09 3.36 15.41
CA PRO A 76 -30.96 2.57 16.28
C PRO A 76 -30.51 2.56 17.77
N GLU A 77 -31.45 2.17 18.64
CA GLU A 77 -31.52 2.29 20.12
C GLU A 77 -30.34 1.79 21.00
N PRO A 78 -30.24 2.27 22.26
CA PRO A 78 -28.98 2.30 23.00
C PRO A 78 -28.64 1.03 23.78
N SER A 79 -27.44 0.50 23.52
CA SER A 79 -26.68 -0.36 24.44
C SER A 79 -25.60 0.48 25.16
N LEU A 80 -24.74 -0.10 26.01
CA LEU A 80 -23.57 0.60 26.59
C LEU A 80 -22.72 1.34 25.53
N HIS A 81 -22.76 0.88 24.28
CA HIS A 81 -22.16 1.56 23.11
C HIS A 81 -22.78 2.93 22.78
N SER A 82 -23.97 3.26 23.27
CA SER A 82 -24.64 4.54 22.98
C SER A 82 -24.08 5.72 23.78
N LEU A 83 -23.28 5.46 24.81
CA LEU A 83 -22.63 6.49 25.62
C LEU A 83 -21.20 6.78 25.16
N MET A 84 -20.67 6.00 24.21
CA MET A 84 -19.28 6.11 23.77
C MET A 84 -19.21 6.33 22.26
N ARG A 85 -18.46 7.35 21.85
CA ARG A 85 -18.24 7.70 20.45
C ARG A 85 -17.15 6.80 19.86
N PRO A 86 -17.37 6.16 18.70
CA PRO A 86 -16.31 5.43 18.01
C PRO A 86 -15.25 6.39 17.48
N VAL A 87 -13.98 6.00 17.57
CA VAL A 87 -12.85 6.87 17.23
C VAL A 87 -11.68 6.06 16.65
N ALA A 88 -10.95 6.67 15.71
CA ALA A 88 -9.64 6.19 15.28
C ALA A 88 -8.57 6.93 16.09
N TRP A 89 -7.56 6.23 16.59
CA TRP A 89 -6.58 6.79 17.52
C TRP A 89 -5.21 6.13 17.38
N SER A 90 -4.16 6.78 17.88
CA SER A 90 -2.78 6.27 17.85
C SER A 90 -2.00 6.64 19.12
N PHE A 91 -0.86 5.97 19.31
CA PHE A 91 0.20 6.42 20.22
C PHE A 91 1.20 7.29 19.44
N GLY A 92 1.01 8.61 19.47
CA GLY A 92 1.84 9.51 18.69
C GLY A 92 1.75 9.20 17.19
N ASP A 93 2.89 8.99 16.54
CA ASP A 93 2.95 8.69 15.11
C ASP A 93 2.76 7.20 14.77
N GLY A 94 2.55 6.31 15.76
CA GLY A 94 2.47 4.86 15.58
C GLY A 94 1.24 4.34 14.82
N ALA A 95 0.95 3.05 14.97
CA ALA A 95 -0.20 2.42 14.30
C ALA A 95 -1.53 3.11 14.66
N THR A 96 -2.47 3.12 13.71
CA THR A 96 -3.83 3.63 13.94
C THR A 96 -4.74 2.47 14.33
N PHE A 97 -5.48 2.63 15.41
CA PHE A 97 -6.40 1.64 15.97
C PHE A 97 -7.84 2.17 15.98
N ALA A 98 -8.80 1.26 15.87
CA ALA A 98 -10.19 1.55 16.20
C ALA A 98 -10.43 1.46 17.72
N GLY A 99 -11.31 2.30 18.25
CA GLY A 99 -11.69 2.30 19.64
C GLY A 99 -12.93 3.14 19.91
N TYR A 100 -13.13 3.43 21.19
CA TYR A 100 -14.24 4.22 21.69
C TYR A 100 -13.74 5.25 22.70
N THR A 101 -14.43 6.38 22.82
CA THR A 101 -14.16 7.41 23.82
C THR A 101 -15.47 7.97 24.38
N ASP A 102 -15.44 8.45 25.62
CA ASP A 102 -16.51 9.25 26.24
C ASP A 102 -16.19 10.76 26.20
N ASP A 103 -15.19 11.14 25.39
CA ASP A 103 -14.63 12.48 25.24
C ASP A 103 -14.00 13.08 26.51
N THR A 104 -13.88 12.29 27.59
CA THR A 104 -13.16 12.71 28.79
C THR A 104 -11.66 12.54 28.63
N ARG A 105 -10.88 13.27 29.44
CA ARG A 105 -9.42 13.25 29.39
C ARG A 105 -8.81 13.00 30.76
N TRP A 106 -7.72 12.24 30.80
CA TRP A 106 -6.89 12.05 31.98
C TRP A 106 -5.48 12.58 31.71
N ASN A 107 -4.98 13.47 32.58
CA ASN A 107 -3.68 14.14 32.41
C ASN A 107 -3.47 14.80 31.02
N GLY A 108 -4.56 15.21 30.36
CA GLY A 108 -4.54 15.84 29.04
C GLY A 108 -4.72 14.88 27.86
N PHE A 109 -4.61 13.57 28.08
CA PHE A 109 -4.76 12.52 27.06
C PHE A 109 -6.20 12.02 26.97
N LEU A 110 -6.62 11.61 25.77
CA LEU A 110 -7.99 11.17 25.51
C LEU A 110 -8.25 9.81 26.15
N ASN A 111 -9.34 9.67 26.89
CA ASN A 111 -9.69 8.36 27.42
C ASN A 111 -10.17 7.45 26.27
N ILE A 112 -9.45 6.34 26.07
CA ILE A 112 -9.71 5.38 25.00
C ILE A 112 -10.05 4.02 25.61
N TRP A 113 -11.04 3.37 25.00
CA TRP A 113 -11.41 1.99 25.24
C TRP A 113 -11.32 1.20 23.94
N VAL A 114 -10.76 0.00 24.04
CA VAL A 114 -10.63 -0.93 22.90
C VAL A 114 -11.31 -2.26 23.19
N THR A 115 -11.80 -2.93 22.15
CA THR A 115 -12.43 -4.24 22.31
C THR A 115 -11.40 -5.34 22.60
N PRO A 116 -11.81 -6.50 23.17
CA PRO A 116 -10.91 -7.65 23.35
C PRO A 116 -10.23 -8.10 22.06
N ARG A 117 -10.90 -7.92 20.91
CA ARG A 117 -10.31 -8.22 19.60
C ARG A 117 -9.16 -7.28 19.24
N MET A 118 -9.24 -6.02 19.65
CA MET A 118 -8.23 -5.01 19.33
C MET A 118 -7.05 -5.04 20.32
N TRP A 119 -7.28 -5.50 21.55
CA TRP A 119 -6.31 -5.51 22.63
C TRP A 119 -4.96 -6.18 22.29
N PRO A 120 -4.89 -7.36 21.62
CA PRO A 120 -3.62 -7.98 21.27
C PRO A 120 -2.69 -7.07 20.46
N TYR A 121 -3.24 -6.28 19.52
CA TYR A 121 -2.45 -5.37 18.69
C TYR A 121 -1.99 -4.14 19.47
N VAL A 122 -2.85 -3.59 20.33
CA VAL A 122 -2.50 -2.49 21.22
C VAL A 122 -1.41 -2.91 22.20
N LEU A 123 -1.54 -4.11 22.77
CA LEU A 123 -0.54 -4.66 23.68
C LEU A 123 0.81 -4.86 22.97
N ALA A 124 0.81 -5.30 21.71
CA ALA A 124 2.04 -5.43 20.93
C ALA A 124 2.75 -4.07 20.75
N GLU A 125 2.01 -3.01 20.43
CA GLU A 125 2.54 -1.64 20.30
C GLU A 125 3.08 -1.11 21.64
N LEU A 126 2.38 -1.38 22.75
CA LEU A 126 2.84 -1.01 24.10
C LEU A 126 4.12 -1.74 24.52
N VAL A 127 4.21 -3.03 24.22
CA VAL A 127 5.41 -3.83 24.49
C VAL A 127 6.58 -3.35 23.64
N ALA A 128 6.35 -3.01 22.37
CA ALA A 128 7.37 -2.45 21.50
C ALA A 128 7.87 -1.09 22.03
N GLY A 129 6.96 -0.20 22.43
CA GLY A 129 7.31 1.11 23.00
C GLY A 129 7.88 1.07 24.42
N ALA A 130 7.97 -0.10 25.05
CA ALA A 130 8.66 -0.27 26.34
C ALA A 130 10.19 -0.38 26.20
N ASP A 131 10.71 -0.43 24.96
CA ASP A 131 12.15 -0.49 24.65
C ASP A 131 12.91 -1.57 25.46
N GLY A 132 12.25 -2.72 25.71
CA GLY A 132 12.83 -3.85 26.44
C GLY A 132 12.79 -3.76 27.96
N ASP A 133 12.10 -2.77 28.57
CA ASP A 133 11.91 -2.70 30.02
C ASP A 133 11.03 -3.89 30.51
N PRO A 134 11.61 -4.86 31.24
CA PRO A 134 10.90 -6.08 31.60
C PRO A 134 9.78 -5.84 32.62
N ASP A 135 9.93 -4.87 33.52
CA ASP A 135 8.93 -4.57 34.54
C ASP A 135 7.71 -3.88 33.90
N LEU A 136 7.96 -2.97 32.96
CA LEU A 136 6.91 -2.29 32.20
C LEU A 136 6.16 -3.25 31.25
N ILE A 137 6.88 -4.14 30.56
CA ILE A 137 6.29 -5.19 29.71
C ILE A 137 5.39 -6.12 30.53
N GLU A 138 5.87 -6.58 31.69
CA GLU A 138 5.08 -7.44 32.56
C GLU A 138 3.86 -6.70 33.14
N GLN A 139 3.99 -5.41 33.44
CA GLN A 139 2.87 -4.57 33.83
C GLN A 139 1.79 -4.52 32.73
N TYR A 140 2.17 -4.28 31.46
CA TYR A 140 1.22 -4.27 30.35
C TYR A 140 0.52 -5.61 30.17
N ARG A 141 1.26 -6.72 30.22
CA ARG A 141 0.71 -8.09 30.10
C ARG A 141 -0.28 -8.45 31.22
N ARG A 142 -0.15 -7.84 32.40
CA ARG A 142 -1.07 -8.04 33.54
C ARG A 142 -2.32 -7.17 33.49
N THR A 143 -2.45 -6.28 32.51
CA THR A 143 -3.64 -5.42 32.39
C THR A 143 -4.87 -6.31 32.18
N PRO A 144 -5.84 -6.29 33.11
CA PRO A 144 -6.95 -7.23 33.08
C PRO A 144 -7.86 -6.97 31.88
N GLU A 145 -8.17 -8.03 31.14
CA GLU A 145 -9.27 -8.05 30.19
C GLU A 145 -10.58 -7.92 30.96
N VAL A 146 -11.24 -6.76 30.90
CA VAL A 146 -12.59 -6.60 31.43
C VAL A 146 -13.55 -7.02 30.33
N ASN A 147 -14.50 -7.93 30.62
CA ASN A 147 -15.51 -8.42 29.68
C ASN A 147 -16.07 -7.30 28.77
N GLY A 148 -15.49 -7.17 27.57
CA GLY A 148 -15.98 -6.29 26.51
C GLY A 148 -15.15 -5.04 26.15
N LEU A 149 -14.33 -4.45 27.03
CA LEU A 149 -13.48 -3.27 26.72
C LEU A 149 -12.26 -3.14 27.65
N VAL A 150 -11.08 -2.79 27.11
CA VAL A 150 -9.86 -2.45 27.87
C VAL A 150 -9.62 -0.94 27.83
N SER A 151 -9.32 -0.33 28.99
CA SER A 151 -9.15 1.12 29.15
C SER A 151 -7.68 1.55 29.23
N LEU A 152 -7.26 2.53 28.42
CA LEU A 152 -5.85 2.95 28.26
C LEU A 152 -5.46 4.20 29.04
N THR A 153 -6.28 4.65 29.98
CA THR A 153 -6.17 5.95 30.68
C THR A 153 -4.98 6.09 31.63
N HIS A 154 -4.18 5.03 31.83
CA HIS A 154 -3.22 4.92 32.92
C HIS A 154 -1.80 5.38 32.55
N SER A 155 -1.66 6.62 32.07
CA SER A 155 -0.39 7.28 31.69
C SER A 155 0.09 7.05 30.26
N LEU A 156 -0.76 6.57 29.37
CA LEU A 156 -0.45 6.42 27.96
C LEU A 156 -0.88 7.67 27.17
N THR A 157 -0.01 8.13 26.27
CA THR A 157 -0.31 9.24 25.36
C THR A 157 -1.21 8.75 24.23
N THR A 158 -2.51 8.96 24.35
CA THR A 158 -3.52 8.61 23.36
C THR A 158 -4.02 9.86 22.63
N SER A 159 -3.98 9.82 21.31
CA SER A 159 -4.44 10.91 20.44
C SER A 159 -5.48 10.39 19.45
N GLU A 160 -6.58 11.13 19.30
CA GLU A 160 -7.52 10.90 18.21
C GLU A 160 -6.89 11.29 16.87
N VAL A 161 -7.14 10.46 15.85
CA VAL A 161 -6.66 10.63 14.49
C VAL A 161 -7.86 10.67 13.57
N THR A 162 -7.85 11.59 12.61
CA THR A 162 -8.83 11.61 11.50
C THR A 162 -8.18 10.99 10.27
N PRO A 163 -8.36 9.68 10.02
CA PRO A 163 -7.73 9.04 8.88
C PRO A 163 -8.38 9.46 7.57
N LYS A 164 -7.59 9.50 6.50
CA LYS A 164 -8.04 9.91 5.16
C LYS A 164 -9.19 9.02 4.67
N TRP A 165 -9.11 7.70 4.83
CA TRP A 165 -10.18 6.78 4.42
C TRP A 165 -11.54 7.11 5.05
N ALA A 166 -11.58 7.57 6.31
CA ALA A 166 -12.85 7.89 6.97
C ALA A 166 -13.57 9.09 6.31
N THR A 167 -12.82 9.96 5.62
CA THR A 167 -13.41 11.06 4.85
C THR A 167 -14.01 10.63 3.51
N PHE A 168 -13.54 9.50 2.96
CA PHE A 168 -14.04 8.94 1.70
C PHE A 168 -15.12 7.88 1.90
N PHE A 169 -15.16 7.25 3.06
CA PHE A 169 -16.07 6.18 3.42
C PHE A 169 -16.85 6.54 4.69
N VAL A 170 -17.69 7.58 4.59
CA VAL A 170 -18.44 8.16 5.72
C VAL A 170 -19.39 7.17 6.39
N ASP A 171 -19.86 6.16 5.68
CA ASP A 171 -20.73 5.12 6.20
C ASP A 171 -19.95 3.91 6.77
N TYR A 172 -18.64 3.84 6.58
CA TYR A 172 -17.80 2.77 7.14
C TYR A 172 -17.67 2.91 8.66
N PRO A 173 -18.12 1.92 9.46
CA PRO A 173 -18.07 2.03 10.91
C PRO A 173 -16.62 2.02 11.41
N ILE A 174 -16.16 3.12 11.99
CA ILE A 174 -14.79 3.23 12.52
C ILE A 174 -14.48 2.12 13.51
N ALA A 175 -15.43 1.77 14.37
CA ALA A 175 -15.27 0.75 15.40
C ALA A 175 -14.97 -0.66 14.87
N THR A 176 -15.32 -0.95 13.61
CA THR A 176 -15.08 -2.26 13.02
C THR A 176 -13.77 -2.30 12.24
N MET A 177 -13.11 -1.16 12.01
CA MET A 177 -11.82 -1.11 11.34
C MET A 177 -10.75 -1.88 12.15
N VAL A 178 -9.87 -2.56 11.43
CA VAL A 178 -8.71 -3.27 11.98
C VAL A 178 -7.53 -2.30 12.18
N PRO A 179 -6.50 -2.66 12.96
CA PRO A 179 -5.30 -1.83 13.05
C PRO A 179 -4.73 -1.52 11.67
N ILE A 180 -4.25 -0.29 11.47
CA ILE A 180 -3.51 0.10 10.26
C ILE A 180 -2.08 0.44 10.70
N PRO A 181 -1.08 -0.37 10.31
CA PRO A 181 0.32 -0.08 10.62
C PRO A 181 0.76 1.28 10.07
N GLN A 182 1.56 2.03 10.84
CA GLN A 182 2.09 3.34 10.44
C GLN A 182 2.82 3.29 9.07
N SER A 183 3.50 2.18 8.80
CA SER A 183 4.26 2.00 7.55
C SER A 183 3.39 1.89 6.29
N TRP A 184 2.08 1.71 6.42
CA TRP A 184 1.18 1.54 5.28
C TRP A 184 0.69 2.90 4.78
N THR A 185 0.69 3.06 3.47
CA THR A 185 0.13 4.26 2.83
C THR A 185 -1.38 4.10 2.68
N ASP A 186 -2.16 5.10 3.08
CA ASP A 186 -3.60 5.14 2.82
C ASP A 186 -3.85 5.49 1.33
N GLU A 187 -4.12 4.45 0.55
CA GLU A 187 -4.41 4.51 -0.89
C GLU A 187 -5.91 4.64 -1.17
N SER A 188 -6.72 4.78 -0.12
CA SER A 188 -8.17 4.86 -0.23
C SER A 188 -8.59 6.00 -1.13
N TRP A 189 -9.58 5.71 -1.99
CA TRP A 189 -10.17 6.69 -2.88
C TRP A 189 -11.69 6.69 -2.78
N ARG A 190 -12.28 7.89 -2.88
CA ARG A 190 -13.73 8.04 -2.94
C ARG A 190 -14.30 7.20 -4.08
N HIS A 191 -15.36 6.45 -3.80
CA HIS A 191 -16.05 5.54 -4.72
C HIS A 191 -15.37 4.19 -5.03
N GLU A 192 -14.25 3.84 -4.38
CA GLU A 192 -13.88 2.42 -4.28
C GLU A 192 -14.91 1.67 -3.41
N THR A 193 -14.90 0.33 -3.48
CA THR A 193 -15.84 -0.51 -2.74
C THR A 193 -15.56 -0.51 -1.23
N ALA A 194 -14.29 -0.31 -0.88
CA ALA A 194 -13.78 -0.37 0.48
C ALA A 194 -12.48 0.45 0.61
N PRO A 195 -12.12 0.90 1.84
CA PRO A 195 -10.80 1.44 2.14
C PRO A 195 -9.66 0.54 1.68
N SER A 196 -8.56 1.14 1.22
CA SER A 196 -7.41 0.41 0.70
C SER A 196 -6.08 1.00 1.17
N PHE A 197 -5.10 0.12 1.37
CA PHE A 197 -3.80 0.47 1.95
C PHE A 197 -2.66 -0.19 1.18
N GLY A 198 -1.59 0.57 0.94
CA GLY A 198 -0.37 0.12 0.27
C GLY A 198 0.73 -0.23 1.27
N PRO A 199 0.94 -1.52 1.61
CA PRO A 199 2.00 -1.93 2.53
C PRO A 199 3.42 -1.84 1.97
N CYS A 200 3.58 -1.97 0.65
CA CYS A 200 4.87 -1.91 -0.04
C CYS A 200 4.71 -1.79 -1.56
N SER A 201 5.80 -1.39 -2.24
CA SER A 201 5.96 -1.49 -3.68
C SER A 201 7.13 -2.41 -4.03
N GLY A 202 7.17 -2.98 -5.23
CA GLY A 202 8.35 -3.63 -5.80
C GLY A 202 9.33 -2.62 -6.42
N PRO A 203 10.53 -3.06 -6.86
CA PRO A 203 11.57 -2.19 -7.42
C PRO A 203 11.19 -1.49 -8.75
N LEU A 204 10.13 -1.91 -9.43
CA LEU A 204 9.59 -1.26 -10.63
C LEU A 204 8.35 -0.41 -10.30
N GLY A 205 7.99 -0.28 -9.01
CA GLY A 205 6.76 0.36 -8.57
C GLY A 205 5.55 -0.57 -8.55
N GLU A 206 5.77 -1.90 -8.55
CA GLU A 206 4.72 -2.91 -8.43
C GLU A 206 4.00 -2.79 -7.07
N LEU A 207 2.88 -2.09 -7.02
CA LEU A 207 2.16 -1.88 -5.76
C LEU A 207 1.53 -3.17 -5.25
N ALA A 208 1.80 -3.49 -3.99
CA ALA A 208 0.98 -4.41 -3.21
C ALA A 208 -0.09 -3.58 -2.47
N GLN A 209 -1.33 -4.06 -2.44
CA GLN A 209 -2.46 -3.30 -1.90
C GLN A 209 -3.45 -4.24 -1.22
N ILE A 210 -3.92 -3.86 -0.03
CA ILE A 210 -4.96 -4.56 0.72
C ILE A 210 -6.24 -3.70 0.78
N TRP A 211 -7.37 -4.31 0.44
CA TRP A 211 -8.70 -3.75 0.64
C TRP A 211 -9.34 -4.35 1.88
N ILE A 212 -10.03 -3.49 2.65
CA ILE A 212 -10.66 -3.86 3.92
C ILE A 212 -12.16 -3.54 3.82
N ASP A 213 -12.93 -4.50 3.34
CA ASP A 213 -14.38 -4.37 3.16
C ASP A 213 -15.13 -4.35 4.51
N TYR A 214 -16.43 -4.09 4.44
CA TYR A 214 -17.31 -4.03 5.60
C TYR A 214 -17.29 -5.34 6.38
N GLU A 215 -17.26 -5.23 7.72
CA GLU A 215 -17.38 -6.39 8.59
C GLU A 215 -18.68 -7.15 8.33
N ASP A 216 -19.80 -6.42 8.24
CA ASP A 216 -21.11 -6.97 7.88
C ASP A 216 -21.15 -7.33 6.38
N PRO A 217 -21.29 -8.63 6.03
CA PRO A 217 -21.37 -9.08 4.64
C PRO A 217 -22.48 -8.39 3.84
N ALA A 218 -23.60 -8.03 4.48
CA ALA A 218 -24.72 -7.39 3.78
C ALA A 218 -24.40 -5.98 3.26
N ARG A 219 -23.32 -5.36 3.75
CA ARG A 219 -22.85 -4.04 3.33
C ARG A 219 -21.75 -4.07 2.28
N ARG A 220 -21.14 -5.24 2.04
CA ARG A 220 -20.13 -5.44 0.99
C ARG A 220 -20.78 -5.28 -0.38
N GLU A 221 -20.02 -4.88 -1.40
CA GLU A 221 -20.55 -4.81 -2.77
C GLU A 221 -21.02 -6.18 -3.26
N ILE A 222 -20.26 -7.22 -2.92
CA ILE A 222 -20.59 -8.62 -3.14
C ILE A 222 -20.65 -9.27 -1.76
N PRO A 223 -21.83 -9.63 -1.23
CA PRO A 223 -21.96 -10.16 0.12
C PRO A 223 -21.12 -11.41 0.39
N GLU A 224 -20.89 -12.23 -0.63
CA GLU A 224 -20.08 -13.44 -0.56
C GLU A 224 -18.57 -13.18 -0.68
N ALA A 225 -18.15 -11.95 -1.00
CA ALA A 225 -16.74 -11.61 -1.08
C ALA A 225 -16.10 -11.58 0.30
N ALA A 226 -14.82 -11.94 0.34
CA ALA A 226 -14.00 -11.85 1.53
C ALA A 226 -13.89 -10.42 2.04
N ARG A 227 -13.80 -10.25 3.37
CA ARG A 227 -13.56 -8.96 4.00
C ARG A 227 -12.20 -8.37 3.63
N PHE A 228 -11.16 -9.20 3.59
CA PHE A 228 -9.80 -8.77 3.28
C PHE A 228 -9.40 -9.33 1.92
N SER A 229 -9.01 -8.46 1.01
CA SER A 229 -8.42 -8.83 -0.28
C SER A 229 -7.05 -8.19 -0.40
N PHE A 230 -6.01 -9.01 -0.37
CA PHE A 230 -4.64 -8.55 -0.60
C PHE A 230 -4.20 -8.97 -1.99
N CYS A 231 -3.78 -7.98 -2.78
CA CYS A 231 -3.37 -8.20 -4.15
C CYS A 231 -2.02 -7.54 -4.44
N ARG A 232 -1.34 -8.09 -5.45
CA ARG A 232 -0.10 -7.56 -6.02
C ARG A 232 -0.37 -7.08 -7.43
N ARG A 233 0.13 -5.89 -7.80
CA ARG A 233 0.22 -5.47 -9.20
C ARG A 233 1.49 -6.02 -9.83
N ASP A 234 1.41 -6.50 -11.06
CA ASP A 234 2.61 -6.77 -11.85
C ASP A 234 3.14 -5.50 -12.52
N ALA A 235 4.21 -5.63 -13.31
CA ALA A 235 4.85 -4.50 -14.00
C ALA A 235 3.95 -3.84 -15.07
N ILE A 236 2.94 -4.53 -15.60
CA ILE A 236 1.97 -3.95 -16.55
C ILE A 236 0.72 -3.37 -15.87
N GLY A 237 0.61 -3.54 -14.54
CA GLY A 237 -0.45 -3.02 -13.69
C GLY A 237 -1.63 -3.96 -13.48
N GLU A 238 -1.54 -5.21 -13.93
CA GLU A 238 -2.55 -6.24 -13.71
C GLU A 238 -2.54 -6.66 -12.23
N LEU A 239 -3.74 -6.80 -11.66
CA LEU A 239 -3.92 -7.10 -10.25
C LEU A 239 -4.06 -8.62 -10.05
N THR A 240 -3.13 -9.23 -9.31
CA THR A 240 -3.19 -10.64 -8.92
C THR A 240 -3.58 -10.76 -7.44
N SER A 241 -4.61 -11.54 -7.13
CA SER A 241 -4.98 -11.84 -5.74
C SER A 241 -3.94 -12.75 -5.09
N VAL A 242 -3.38 -12.30 -3.97
CA VAL A 242 -2.43 -13.05 -3.11
C VAL A 242 -3.17 -13.72 -1.96
N TYR A 243 -4.15 -13.02 -1.38
CA TYR A 243 -5.01 -13.53 -0.32
C TYR A 243 -6.42 -12.94 -0.44
N ALA A 244 -7.43 -13.76 -0.16
CA ALA A 244 -8.81 -13.32 0.01
C ALA A 244 -9.46 -14.15 1.13
N GLY A 245 -9.81 -13.51 2.24
CA GLY A 245 -10.46 -14.17 3.39
C GLY A 245 -10.99 -13.18 4.43
N ASP A 246 -11.57 -13.72 5.51
CA ASP A 246 -12.15 -12.92 6.60
C ASP A 246 -11.24 -12.88 7.85
N ASP A 247 -10.05 -13.49 7.80
CA ASP A 247 -9.08 -13.50 8.89
C ASP A 247 -8.01 -12.40 8.68
N TYR A 248 -7.97 -11.44 9.59
CA TYR A 248 -7.03 -10.33 9.52
C TYR A 248 -5.58 -10.75 9.82
N ASP A 249 -5.36 -11.69 10.75
CA ASP A 249 -4.01 -12.15 11.09
C ASP A 249 -3.40 -12.95 9.93
N GLU A 250 -4.24 -13.71 9.23
CA GLU A 250 -3.83 -14.39 8.00
C GLU A 250 -3.53 -13.39 6.88
N ALA A 251 -4.37 -12.38 6.68
CA ALA A 251 -4.11 -11.30 5.71
C ALA A 251 -2.79 -10.58 6.00
N VAL A 252 -2.56 -10.17 7.25
CA VAL A 252 -1.33 -9.50 7.69
C VAL A 252 -0.10 -10.39 7.52
N ARG A 253 -0.22 -11.71 7.71
CA ARG A 253 0.88 -12.66 7.43
C ARG A 253 1.28 -12.63 5.96
N HIS A 254 0.32 -12.65 5.04
CA HIS A 254 0.60 -12.52 3.60
C HIS A 254 1.22 -11.17 3.27
N VAL A 255 0.72 -10.08 3.86
CA VAL A 255 1.30 -8.74 3.70
C VAL A 255 2.74 -8.70 4.20
N ALA A 256 3.04 -9.26 5.37
CA ALA A 256 4.38 -9.27 5.95
C ALA A 256 5.38 -10.11 5.13
N ILE A 257 4.93 -11.19 4.47
CA ILE A 257 5.74 -11.95 3.51
C ILE A 257 6.09 -11.05 2.32
N GLU A 258 5.10 -10.33 1.79
CA GLU A 258 5.30 -9.41 0.66
C GLU A 258 6.24 -8.26 1.00
N GLN A 259 6.04 -7.61 2.14
CA GLN A 259 6.87 -6.50 2.58
C GLN A 259 8.34 -6.91 2.71
N LEU A 260 8.61 -8.11 3.25
CA LEU A 260 9.97 -8.65 3.31
C LEU A 260 10.53 -8.92 1.91
N ALA A 261 9.73 -9.47 1.01
CA ALA A 261 10.13 -9.72 -0.37
C ALA A 261 10.47 -8.42 -1.12
N CYS A 262 9.63 -7.39 -0.99
CA CYS A 262 9.87 -6.05 -1.52
C CYS A 262 11.13 -5.42 -0.91
N ASN A 263 11.31 -5.50 0.41
CA ASN A 263 12.48 -4.94 1.10
C ASN A 263 13.78 -5.61 0.62
N PHE A 264 13.78 -6.94 0.55
CA PHE A 264 14.90 -7.73 0.04
C PHE A 264 15.23 -7.35 -1.41
N ALA A 265 14.23 -7.27 -2.29
CA ALA A 265 14.44 -6.92 -3.69
C ALA A 265 14.97 -5.49 -3.87
N HIS A 266 14.46 -4.52 -3.11
CA HIS A 266 14.98 -3.15 -3.13
C HIS A 266 16.43 -3.07 -2.65
N ARG A 267 16.81 -3.81 -1.61
CA ARG A 267 18.20 -3.84 -1.15
C ARG A 267 19.13 -4.39 -2.23
N LEU A 268 18.75 -5.47 -2.90
CA LEU A 268 19.49 -5.99 -4.05
C LEU A 268 19.59 -4.93 -5.16
N ALA A 269 18.50 -4.26 -5.50
CA ALA A 269 18.46 -3.23 -6.55
C ALA A 269 19.34 -2.01 -6.25
N ARG A 270 19.59 -1.73 -4.96
CA ARG A 270 20.48 -0.65 -4.50
C ARG A 270 21.96 -1.05 -4.46
N MET A 271 22.24 -2.35 -4.29
CA MET A 271 23.60 -2.87 -4.18
C MET A 271 24.21 -3.29 -5.52
N LEU A 272 23.38 -3.62 -6.51
CA LEU A 272 23.82 -4.02 -7.84
C LEU A 272 23.84 -2.83 -8.80
N GLU A 273 24.84 -2.78 -9.66
CA GLU A 273 24.82 -1.87 -10.80
C GLU A 273 23.66 -2.24 -11.74
N PRO A 274 23.10 -1.29 -12.53
CA PRO A 274 21.97 -1.57 -13.42
C PRO A 274 22.20 -2.75 -14.38
N ALA A 275 23.43 -2.94 -14.86
CA ALA A 275 23.79 -4.06 -15.73
C ALA A 275 23.82 -5.40 -15.00
N GLU A 276 24.33 -5.42 -13.76
CA GLU A 276 24.34 -6.60 -12.90
C GLU A 276 22.92 -6.99 -12.48
N TRP A 277 22.09 -6.00 -12.14
CA TRP A 277 20.67 -6.17 -11.87
C TRP A 277 19.94 -6.82 -13.06
N GLN A 278 20.13 -6.28 -14.26
CA GLN A 278 19.52 -6.84 -15.47
C GLN A 278 19.98 -8.29 -15.72
N ASP A 279 21.29 -8.56 -15.66
CA ASP A 279 21.84 -9.90 -15.89
C ASP A 279 21.30 -10.91 -14.86
N MET A 280 21.32 -10.54 -13.57
CA MET A 280 20.73 -11.33 -12.48
C MET A 280 19.25 -11.66 -12.75
N ARG A 281 18.43 -10.67 -13.12
CA ARG A 281 17.00 -10.91 -13.38
C ARG A 281 16.74 -11.77 -14.62
N LEU A 282 17.55 -11.62 -15.66
CA LEU A 282 17.46 -12.46 -16.87
C LEU A 282 17.85 -13.91 -16.57
N ARG A 283 18.89 -14.15 -15.78
CA ARG A 283 19.30 -15.50 -15.34
C ARG A 283 18.24 -16.15 -14.45
N ASN A 284 17.60 -15.40 -13.57
CA ASN A 284 16.53 -15.91 -12.71
C ASN A 284 15.29 -16.37 -13.49
N ARG A 285 15.06 -15.90 -14.72
CA ARG A 285 13.94 -16.39 -15.58
C ARG A 285 14.00 -17.89 -15.82
N THR A 286 15.20 -18.44 -15.94
CA THR A 286 15.44 -19.84 -16.32
C THR A 286 16.14 -20.63 -15.22
N ALA A 287 16.33 -20.02 -14.03
CA ALA A 287 16.92 -20.67 -12.89
C ALA A 287 16.05 -21.83 -12.40
N GLY A 288 16.69 -22.93 -12.01
CA GLY A 288 16.01 -24.07 -11.39
C GLY A 288 15.47 -23.73 -10.00
N ALA A 289 14.54 -24.53 -9.50
CA ALA A 289 14.02 -24.39 -8.15
C ALA A 289 15.15 -24.43 -7.10
N GLY A 290 15.13 -23.49 -6.15
CA GLY A 290 16.15 -23.37 -5.11
C GLY A 290 17.46 -22.71 -5.56
N VAL A 291 17.52 -22.18 -6.79
CA VAL A 291 18.67 -21.41 -7.30
C VAL A 291 18.26 -19.96 -7.46
N CYS A 292 19.13 -19.04 -7.03
CA CYS A 292 18.96 -17.61 -7.25
C CYS A 292 20.27 -17.02 -7.76
N ALA A 293 20.23 -16.38 -8.93
CA ALA A 293 21.39 -15.78 -9.59
C ALA A 293 21.96 -14.57 -8.83
N SER A 294 21.25 -14.04 -7.82
CA SER A 294 21.77 -12.97 -6.96
C SER A 294 23.08 -13.37 -6.24
N HIS A 295 23.28 -14.66 -5.97
CA HIS A 295 24.50 -15.20 -5.37
C HIS A 295 25.74 -15.11 -6.27
N ASP A 296 25.57 -14.91 -7.58
CA ASP A 296 26.69 -14.71 -8.51
C ASP A 296 27.32 -13.31 -8.35
N PHE A 297 26.61 -12.37 -7.72
CA PHE A 297 27.02 -10.97 -7.61
C PHE A 297 27.32 -10.55 -6.16
N LEU A 298 26.57 -11.08 -5.19
CA LEU A 298 26.74 -10.75 -3.77
C LEU A 298 26.23 -11.87 -2.85
N ASP A 299 26.50 -11.77 -1.55
CA ASP A 299 25.91 -12.70 -0.58
C ASP A 299 24.44 -12.33 -0.28
N ALA A 300 23.53 -12.88 -1.09
CA ALA A 300 22.11 -12.57 -0.98
C ALA A 300 21.48 -13.03 0.34
N ASN A 301 22.08 -14.00 1.04
CA ASN A 301 21.61 -14.41 2.36
C ASN A 301 21.83 -13.29 3.39
N MET A 302 22.95 -12.60 3.31
CA MET A 302 23.24 -11.46 4.18
C MET A 302 22.29 -10.29 3.88
N VAL A 303 21.95 -10.06 2.61
CA VAL A 303 20.98 -9.02 2.23
C VAL A 303 19.57 -9.36 2.74
N MET A 304 19.15 -10.63 2.65
CA MET A 304 17.89 -11.08 3.23
C MET A 304 17.88 -10.97 4.76
N LEU A 305 18.99 -11.31 5.43
CA LEU A 305 19.12 -11.15 6.87
C LEU A 305 18.96 -9.68 7.30
N ASP A 306 19.56 -8.76 6.56
CA ASP A 306 19.42 -7.32 6.83
C ASP A 306 18.00 -6.81 6.54
N ALA A 307 17.34 -7.34 5.50
CA ALA A 307 15.93 -7.06 5.24
C ALA A 307 15.04 -7.55 6.40
N TRP A 308 15.25 -8.78 6.84
CA TRP A 308 14.52 -9.42 7.92
C TRP A 308 14.62 -8.64 9.23
N ARG A 309 15.84 -8.25 9.62
CA ARG A 309 16.10 -7.42 10.81
C ARG A 309 15.37 -6.09 10.74
N ALA A 310 15.38 -5.44 9.58
CA ALA A 310 14.71 -4.16 9.41
C ALA A 310 13.18 -4.25 9.48
N THR A 311 12.57 -5.36 9.04
CA THR A 311 11.11 -5.54 9.06
C THR A 311 10.57 -6.09 10.37
N ARG A 312 11.42 -6.67 11.23
CA ARG A 312 10.99 -7.45 12.40
C ARG A 312 11.44 -6.88 13.76
N GLY A 313 12.31 -5.86 13.77
CA GLY A 313 12.91 -5.33 14.98
C GLY A 313 14.06 -6.20 15.54
N ASP A 314 14.75 -5.70 16.57
CA ASP A 314 16.03 -6.27 17.06
C ASP A 314 15.92 -7.61 17.80
N GLU A 315 14.71 -8.05 18.18
CA GLU A 315 14.53 -9.38 18.75
C GLU A 315 14.40 -10.42 17.63
N ILE A 316 15.50 -11.08 17.32
CA ILE A 316 15.63 -12.56 17.32
C ILE A 316 16.92 -12.94 16.61
N VAL A 317 17.95 -13.09 17.43
CA VAL A 317 18.97 -14.12 17.26
C VAL A 317 19.17 -14.75 18.64
N GLY A 318 18.53 -15.90 18.89
CA GLY A 318 18.99 -16.83 19.94
C GLY A 318 18.33 -16.78 21.32
N SER A 319 16.99 -16.74 21.43
CA SER A 319 16.31 -17.09 22.69
C SER A 319 16.21 -18.62 22.92
N GLY A 320 16.57 -19.44 21.93
CA GLY A 320 16.53 -20.90 22.03
C GLY A 320 15.15 -21.54 21.75
N ASP A 321 14.16 -20.77 21.32
CA ASP A 321 12.85 -21.29 20.90
C ASP A 321 12.88 -21.83 19.46
N ALA A 322 12.80 -23.16 19.33
CA ALA A 322 12.81 -23.85 18.04
C ALA A 322 11.55 -23.57 17.20
N THR A 323 10.41 -23.30 17.83
CA THR A 323 9.15 -23.01 17.11
C THR A 323 9.17 -21.61 16.52
N ALA A 324 9.65 -20.62 17.28
CA ALA A 324 9.87 -19.26 16.76
C ALA A 324 10.84 -19.28 15.55
N LEU A 325 11.97 -19.98 15.67
CA LEU A 325 12.94 -20.12 14.58
C LEU A 325 12.34 -20.80 13.34
N ALA A 326 11.52 -21.85 13.50
CA ALA A 326 10.88 -22.52 12.38
C ALA A 326 9.88 -21.61 11.64
N THR A 327 9.11 -20.82 12.39
CA THR A 327 8.20 -19.81 11.82
C THR A 327 8.96 -18.75 11.03
N ASP A 328 10.09 -18.27 11.56
CA ASP A 328 10.94 -17.27 10.90
C ASP A 328 11.51 -17.79 9.59
N LEU A 329 12.05 -19.01 9.61
CA LEU A 329 12.57 -19.64 8.40
C LEU A 329 11.47 -19.86 7.37
N ALA A 330 10.27 -20.27 7.78
CA ALA A 330 9.14 -20.40 6.86
C ALA A 330 8.76 -19.06 6.22
N HIS A 331 8.74 -17.98 7.01
CA HIS A 331 8.43 -16.63 6.53
C HIS A 331 9.50 -16.12 5.56
N VAL A 332 10.77 -16.24 5.91
CA VAL A 332 11.91 -15.85 5.06
C VAL A 332 11.92 -16.64 3.75
N ASN A 333 11.68 -17.95 3.80
CA ASN A 333 11.61 -18.79 2.61
C ASN A 333 10.41 -18.43 1.71
N ALA A 334 9.27 -18.09 2.31
CA ALA A 334 8.11 -17.62 1.57
C ALA A 334 8.40 -16.28 0.88
N ALA A 335 9.01 -15.33 1.60
CA ALA A 335 9.39 -14.04 1.04
C ALA A 335 10.44 -14.18 -0.05
N TRP A 336 11.42 -15.07 0.12
CA TRP A 336 12.41 -15.37 -0.92
C TRP A 336 11.76 -15.92 -2.19
N THR A 337 10.77 -16.81 -2.03
CA THR A 337 10.00 -17.38 -3.15
C THR A 337 9.24 -16.28 -3.88
N VAL A 338 8.56 -15.40 -3.15
CA VAL A 338 7.86 -14.24 -3.71
C VAL A 338 8.83 -13.33 -4.45
N ALA A 339 9.92 -12.93 -3.79
CA ALA A 339 10.92 -12.03 -4.38
C ALA A 339 11.51 -12.61 -5.66
N THR A 340 11.94 -13.89 -5.63
CA THR A 340 12.54 -14.55 -6.79
C THR A 340 11.56 -14.60 -7.95
N ARG A 341 10.29 -14.91 -7.69
CA ARG A 341 9.28 -15.08 -8.73
C ARG A 341 8.79 -13.76 -9.31
N HIS A 342 8.61 -12.74 -8.48
CA HIS A 342 7.87 -11.53 -8.86
C HIS A 342 8.74 -10.29 -9.00
N TYR A 343 9.90 -10.23 -8.35
CA TYR A 343 10.73 -9.01 -8.32
C TYR A 343 12.14 -9.24 -8.88
N LEU A 344 12.71 -10.43 -8.66
CA LEU A 344 14.09 -10.76 -9.07
C LEU A 344 14.16 -11.61 -10.33
N ALA A 345 13.03 -12.07 -10.87
CA ALA A 345 12.96 -12.59 -12.23
C ALA A 345 12.38 -11.51 -13.13
N SER A 346 12.97 -11.33 -14.30
CA SER A 346 12.46 -10.35 -15.27
C SER A 346 11.27 -10.96 -16.03
N ASP A 347 10.16 -10.25 -16.15
CA ASP A 347 9.10 -10.51 -17.14
C ASP A 347 9.29 -9.59 -18.35
N ASP A 348 8.41 -9.65 -19.36
CA ASP A 348 8.60 -8.87 -20.60
C ASP A 348 8.68 -7.36 -20.33
N GLU A 349 7.81 -6.84 -19.47
CA GLU A 349 7.85 -5.44 -19.06
C GLU A 349 9.05 -5.12 -18.19
N GLY A 350 9.42 -6.03 -17.29
CA GLY A 350 10.61 -5.92 -16.46
C GLY A 350 11.89 -5.84 -17.28
N ALA A 351 12.00 -6.58 -18.38
CA ALA A 351 13.13 -6.47 -19.30
C ALA A 351 13.17 -5.12 -20.01
N ARG A 352 12.01 -4.56 -20.37
CA ARG A 352 11.94 -3.21 -20.95
C ARG A 352 12.42 -2.17 -19.93
N PHE A 353 11.97 -2.25 -18.69
CA PHE A 353 12.46 -1.40 -17.60
C PHE A 353 13.97 -1.55 -17.40
N ASP A 354 14.48 -2.77 -17.27
CA ASP A 354 15.89 -3.02 -17.05
C ASP A 354 16.75 -2.48 -18.20
N ALA A 355 16.32 -2.69 -19.45
CA ALA A 355 16.99 -2.13 -20.62
C ALA A 355 16.93 -0.60 -20.66
N TRP A 356 15.79 -0.02 -20.28
CA TRP A 356 15.61 1.42 -20.18
C TRP A 356 16.52 2.05 -19.11
N ARG A 357 16.71 1.40 -17.96
CA ARG A 357 17.64 1.87 -16.91
C ARG A 357 19.08 2.01 -17.42
N LEU A 358 19.51 1.15 -18.35
CA LEU A 358 20.83 1.24 -18.99
C LEU A 358 20.98 2.45 -19.92
N THR A 359 19.86 3.06 -20.35
CA THR A 359 19.90 4.27 -21.19
C THR A 359 20.18 5.54 -20.40
N GLY A 360 20.04 5.52 -19.07
CA GLY A 360 20.27 6.67 -18.21
C GLY A 360 21.72 7.15 -18.30
N ARG A 361 21.93 8.39 -18.74
CA ARG A 361 23.27 8.97 -18.91
C ARG A 361 23.57 9.95 -17.79
N SER A 362 24.77 9.87 -17.21
CA SER A 362 25.22 10.85 -16.22
C SER A 362 25.60 12.17 -16.90
N ALA A 363 25.42 13.29 -16.18
CA ALA A 363 25.82 14.60 -16.69
C ALA A 363 27.32 14.66 -17.11
N PRO A 364 28.28 14.07 -16.37
CA PRO A 364 29.67 13.98 -16.83
C PRO A 364 29.86 13.18 -18.13
N SER A 365 29.10 12.09 -18.32
CA SER A 365 29.15 11.29 -19.55
C SER A 365 28.65 12.07 -20.76
N LEU A 366 27.58 12.86 -20.60
CA LEU A 366 27.05 13.72 -21.65
C LEU A 366 28.00 14.88 -21.97
N ALA A 367 28.62 15.49 -20.95
CA ALA A 367 29.63 16.54 -21.13
C ALA A 367 30.87 16.02 -21.88
N ALA A 368 31.33 14.80 -21.57
CA ALA A 368 32.45 14.17 -22.25
C ALA A 368 32.18 13.88 -23.75
N GLU A 369 30.91 13.67 -24.12
CA GLU A 369 30.46 13.49 -25.50
C GLU A 369 30.24 14.81 -26.25
N GLY A 370 30.50 15.95 -25.61
CA GLY A 370 30.42 17.28 -26.22
C GLY A 370 29.01 17.85 -26.28
N HIS A 371 28.07 17.34 -25.48
CA HIS A 371 26.75 17.96 -25.33
C HIS A 371 26.85 19.26 -24.55
N ASP A 372 26.23 20.33 -25.07
CA ASP A 372 26.17 21.64 -24.42
C ASP A 372 25.15 21.62 -23.28
N LEU A 373 25.67 21.43 -22.06
CA LEU A 373 24.91 21.49 -20.81
C LEU A 373 25.05 22.91 -20.23
N ALA A 374 24.58 23.91 -20.98
CA ALA A 374 24.70 25.32 -20.64
C ALA A 374 24.22 25.58 -19.20
N THR A 375 25.19 25.71 -18.28
CA THR A 375 25.05 25.94 -16.83
C THR A 375 24.50 24.77 -16.00
N ILE A 376 25.32 23.73 -15.79
CA ILE A 376 25.22 22.92 -14.57
C ILE A 376 26.21 23.53 -13.56
N PRO A 377 25.74 24.03 -12.39
CA PRO A 377 26.65 24.34 -11.28
C PRO A 377 27.53 23.11 -11.00
N PRO A 378 28.75 23.25 -10.46
CA PRO A 378 29.47 22.07 -9.98
C PRO A 378 28.58 21.35 -8.97
N SER A 379 28.02 20.22 -9.41
CA SER A 379 27.18 19.35 -8.62
C SER A 379 28.01 18.11 -8.38
N ASP A 380 28.31 17.84 -7.10
CA ASP A 380 28.96 16.60 -6.68
C ASP A 380 28.01 15.38 -6.81
N SER A 381 26.81 15.57 -7.37
CA SER A 381 25.75 14.56 -7.38
C SER A 381 25.55 13.93 -8.77
N ALA A 382 25.59 12.59 -8.80
CA ALA A 382 25.45 11.77 -10.00
C ALA A 382 23.98 11.69 -10.49
N GLY A 383 23.43 12.79 -11.00
CA GLY A 383 22.12 12.80 -11.66
C GLY A 383 22.11 11.97 -12.96
N ARG A 384 20.93 11.46 -13.34
CA ARG A 384 20.70 10.66 -14.57
C ARG A 384 19.70 11.35 -15.48
N VAL A 385 20.05 11.49 -16.76
CA VAL A 385 19.19 12.03 -17.80
C VAL A 385 18.65 10.88 -18.67
N TYR A 386 17.34 10.89 -18.88
CA TYR A 386 16.61 9.98 -19.76
C TYR A 386 15.91 10.79 -20.86
N ALA A 387 15.45 10.13 -21.91
CA ALA A 387 14.75 10.80 -23.01
C ALA A 387 13.47 11.53 -22.57
N VAL A 388 12.86 11.13 -21.45
CA VAL A 388 11.57 11.64 -20.96
C VAL A 388 11.63 12.57 -19.75
N GLY A 389 12.81 12.76 -19.17
CA GLY A 389 12.98 13.50 -17.94
C GLY A 389 14.35 13.28 -17.34
N PHE A 390 14.59 13.86 -16.17
CA PHE A 390 15.86 13.70 -15.47
C PHE A 390 15.63 13.47 -13.98
N ILE A 391 16.59 12.79 -13.38
CA ILE A 391 16.66 12.50 -11.96
C ILE A 391 17.92 13.18 -11.42
N GLU A 392 17.78 13.95 -10.35
CA GLU A 392 18.89 14.64 -9.69
C GLU A 392 18.92 14.31 -8.20
N ALA A 393 20.10 14.30 -7.59
CA ALA A 393 20.20 14.12 -6.16
C ALA A 393 19.96 15.46 -5.44
N ALA A 394 19.16 15.43 -4.37
CA ALA A 394 18.83 16.57 -3.54
C ALA A 394 19.05 16.21 -2.06
N GLY A 395 20.23 16.50 -1.53
CA GLY A 395 20.61 16.08 -0.18
C GLY A 395 20.74 14.56 -0.08
N SER A 396 19.93 13.93 0.78
CA SER A 396 19.85 12.47 0.93
C SER A 396 18.77 11.82 0.06
N ALA A 397 18.06 12.60 -0.77
CA ALA A 397 16.95 12.15 -1.59
C ALA A 397 17.25 12.32 -3.09
N TRP A 398 16.32 11.85 -3.92
CA TRP A 398 16.32 11.92 -5.37
C TRP A 398 15.07 12.64 -5.87
N MET A 399 15.26 13.68 -6.68
CA MET A 399 14.18 14.41 -7.31
C MET A 399 13.99 13.93 -8.74
N VAL A 400 12.77 13.53 -9.06
CA VAL A 400 12.34 13.21 -10.43
C VAL A 400 11.62 14.42 -10.99
N ASN A 401 12.12 14.95 -12.11
CA ASN A 401 11.52 16.06 -12.82
C ASN A 401 10.98 15.57 -14.17
N VAL A 402 9.66 15.70 -14.36
CA VAL A 402 8.98 15.41 -15.63
C VAL A 402 8.08 16.58 -16.01
N ALA A 403 8.37 17.18 -17.16
CA ALA A 403 7.72 18.41 -17.62
C ALA A 403 7.71 19.48 -16.53
N ASN A 404 6.52 19.84 -16.01
CA ASN A 404 6.35 20.86 -14.97
C ASN A 404 6.12 20.29 -13.57
N SER A 405 6.34 18.98 -13.37
CA SER A 405 6.15 18.29 -12.09
C SER A 405 7.48 17.81 -11.52
N SER A 406 7.59 17.87 -10.19
CA SER A 406 8.76 17.44 -9.44
C SER A 406 8.32 16.61 -8.23
N ARG A 407 8.97 15.48 -7.97
CA ARG A 407 8.67 14.60 -6.83
C ARG A 407 9.95 14.03 -6.21
N SER A 408 9.98 13.98 -4.89
CA SER A 408 11.10 13.46 -4.10
C SER A 408 10.93 11.97 -3.77
N PHE A 409 12.04 11.24 -3.77
CA PHE A 409 12.15 9.82 -3.44
C PHE A 409 13.39 9.58 -2.59
N ASP A 410 13.32 8.64 -1.65
CA ASP A 410 14.47 8.36 -0.79
C ASP A 410 15.59 7.64 -1.56
N THR A 411 15.25 6.83 -2.56
CA THR A 411 16.26 6.08 -3.32
C THR A 411 16.12 6.14 -4.83
N LEU A 412 17.26 5.96 -5.52
CA LEU A 412 17.36 6.08 -6.96
C LEU A 412 16.46 5.08 -7.69
N ILE A 413 16.36 3.84 -7.19
CA ILE A 413 15.51 2.82 -7.83
C ILE A 413 14.02 3.22 -7.79
N ASP A 414 13.56 3.83 -6.70
CA ASP A 414 12.18 4.31 -6.58
C ASP A 414 11.92 5.51 -7.52
N ALA A 415 12.92 6.39 -7.65
CA ALA A 415 12.90 7.50 -8.60
C ALA A 415 12.87 7.00 -10.07
N GLU A 416 13.68 5.98 -10.39
CA GLU A 416 13.72 5.32 -11.70
C GLU A 416 12.38 4.62 -12.00
N ALA A 417 11.82 3.89 -11.03
CA ALA A 417 10.51 3.26 -11.15
C ALA A 417 9.39 4.29 -11.40
N HIS A 418 9.40 5.42 -10.69
CA HIS A 418 8.44 6.47 -10.92
C HIS A 418 8.56 7.05 -12.34
N LEU A 419 9.78 7.40 -12.77
CA LEU A 419 10.01 7.96 -14.10
C LEU A 419 9.64 6.96 -15.21
N TRP A 420 9.93 5.68 -15.00
CA TRP A 420 9.50 4.59 -15.88
C TRP A 420 7.98 4.54 -16.02
N SER A 421 7.24 4.62 -14.90
CA SER A 421 5.77 4.60 -14.93
C SER A 421 5.19 5.71 -15.81
N VAL A 422 5.85 6.89 -15.83
CA VAL A 422 5.47 8.01 -16.69
C VAL A 422 5.82 7.75 -18.15
N PHE A 423 7.01 7.19 -18.41
CA PHE A 423 7.44 6.81 -19.77
C PHE A 423 6.54 5.74 -20.40
N ALA A 424 6.33 4.61 -19.72
CA ALA A 424 5.53 3.50 -20.22
C ALA A 424 4.07 3.92 -20.45
N SER A 425 3.56 4.82 -19.62
CA SER A 425 2.26 5.48 -19.80
C SER A 425 2.21 6.34 -21.06
N ALA A 426 3.26 7.12 -21.34
CA ALA A 426 3.34 7.96 -22.53
C ALA A 426 3.47 7.15 -23.83
N GLU A 427 4.28 6.09 -23.85
CA GLU A 427 4.38 5.20 -25.02
C GLU A 427 3.04 4.54 -25.36
N SER A 428 2.31 4.08 -24.34
CA SER A 428 0.98 3.47 -24.52
C SER A 428 -0.06 4.43 -25.11
N ALA A 429 0.13 5.75 -24.98
CA ALA A 429 -0.78 6.76 -25.54
C ALA A 429 -0.50 7.09 -27.02
N HIS A 430 0.65 6.65 -27.56
CA HIS A 430 1.07 6.90 -28.94
C HIS A 430 1.05 5.64 -29.83
N ALA A 431 0.84 4.46 -29.23
CA ALA A 431 0.56 3.20 -29.92
C ALA A 431 -0.94 3.06 -30.22
#